data_AF-A0A9Q0BZ78-F1
#
_entry.id   AF-A0A9Q0BZ78-F1
#
_cell.length_a   1.000
_cell.length_b   1.000
_cell.length_c   1.000
_cell.angle_alpha   90.00
_cell.angle_beta   90.00
_cell.angle_gamma   90.00
#
_symmetry.space_group_name_H-M   'P 1'
#
loop_
_entity.id
_entity.type
_entity.pdbx_description
1 polymer ?
#
loop_
_entity_poly.entity_id
_entity_poly.type
_entity_poly.pdbx_seq_one_letter_code
_entity_poly.pdbx_strand_id
1 'polypeptide(L)'
;MHLTPDRKQAYLVSIPRDTYTEVAGHGMQKINAAFSLGGPSLAVQTVESFTGLRMDHTAIIDWNGFRDLSDALGGVRVYISETTASQRGVGGEWVQGWTTLEGDRALRYVRTRYGLANGDYDRIQRQQNFLRAALDQTASRGTLTDPLKFPALIKSFTNNVTLDTGLGNGELTKLAFSVRGLRSPDITFVTAPKARFEDNRSGSVIIPDRARTKELFADVEDNDLQAYLTKYGDRAGVLGPETGIR
;
A
#
# COMPACT_ATOMS: atom_id res chain seq x y z
N MET A 1 3.63 2.03 6.29
CA MET A 1 4.25 3.27 5.78
C MET A 1 5.23 3.71 6.84
N HIS A 2 6.44 4.07 6.43
CA HIS A 2 7.46 4.64 7.31
C HIS A 2 7.66 6.11 6.94
N LEU A 3 7.80 6.97 7.95
CA LEU A 3 8.13 8.37 7.76
C LEU A 3 9.47 8.64 8.43
N THR A 4 10.43 9.10 7.65
CA THR A 4 11.75 9.48 8.17
C THR A 4 11.61 10.55 9.28
N PRO A 5 12.51 10.58 10.28
CA PRO A 5 12.41 11.50 11.42
C PRO A 5 12.28 12.98 11.02
N ASP A 6 12.93 13.39 9.93
CA ASP A 6 12.88 14.77 9.41
C ASP A 6 11.65 15.05 8.53
N ARG A 7 10.82 14.04 8.29
CA ARG A 7 9.59 14.09 7.47
C ARG A 7 9.82 14.50 6.02
N LYS A 8 11.05 14.31 5.51
CA LYS A 8 11.38 14.62 4.10
C LYS A 8 11.23 13.43 3.17
N GLN A 9 11.14 12.22 3.70
CA GLN A 9 10.91 11.01 2.91
C GLN A 9 9.87 10.10 3.57
N ALA A 10 9.13 9.38 2.72
CA ALA A 10 8.23 8.31 3.16
C ALA A 10 8.48 7.03 2.38
N TYR A 11 8.41 5.89 3.08
CA TYR A 11 8.54 4.57 2.47
C TYR A 11 7.22 3.82 2.60
N LEU A 12 6.63 3.45 1.46
CA LEU A 12 5.48 2.55 1.40
C LEU A 12 5.94 1.16 1.00
N VAL A 13 6.13 0.30 2.00
CA VAL A 13 6.41 -1.11 1.80
C VAL A 13 5.11 -1.90 1.71
N SER A 14 4.85 -2.55 0.58
CA SER A 14 3.75 -3.49 0.41
C SER A 14 4.21 -4.91 0.74
N ILE A 15 3.49 -5.58 1.65
CA ILE A 15 3.71 -7.00 1.94
C ILE A 15 2.67 -7.83 1.18
N PRO A 16 3.07 -8.76 0.31
CA PRO A 16 2.12 -9.63 -0.39
C PRO A 16 1.24 -10.41 0.59
N ARG A 17 -0.08 -10.44 0.35
CA ARG A 17 -1.04 -11.03 1.29
C ARG A 17 -0.83 -12.54 1.53
N ASP A 18 -0.27 -13.22 0.54
CA ASP A 18 -0.04 -14.66 0.54
C ASP A 18 1.38 -15.01 1.07
N THR A 19 2.11 -14.03 1.62
CA THR A 19 3.42 -14.21 2.28
C THR A 19 3.31 -15.25 3.40
N TYR A 20 4.13 -16.31 3.32
CA TYR A 20 4.14 -17.39 4.29
C TYR A 20 5.02 -17.04 5.49
N THR A 21 4.39 -16.88 6.65
CA THR A 21 5.05 -16.46 7.90
C THR A 21 4.41 -17.15 9.10
N GLU A 22 5.10 -17.09 10.24
CA GLU A 22 4.54 -17.54 11.50
C GLU A 22 3.47 -16.56 11.98
N VAL A 23 2.30 -17.09 12.33
CA VAL A 23 1.22 -16.37 13.00
C VAL A 23 1.15 -16.87 14.44
N ALA A 24 1.34 -15.97 15.40
CA ALA A 24 1.41 -16.32 16.83
C ALA A 24 0.19 -17.14 17.27
N GLY A 25 0.43 -18.31 17.86
CA GLY A 25 -0.64 -19.23 18.30
C GLY A 25 -1.29 -20.07 17.19
N HIS A 26 -0.94 -19.86 15.92
CA HIS A 26 -1.56 -20.54 14.76
C HIS A 26 -0.55 -21.19 13.79
N GLY A 27 0.75 -21.09 14.08
CA GLY A 27 1.83 -21.66 13.29
C GLY A 27 2.04 -20.96 11.95
N MET A 28 2.67 -21.65 11.01
CA MET A 28 2.97 -21.09 9.70
C MET A 28 1.71 -20.98 8.82
N GLN A 29 1.38 -19.76 8.42
CA GLN A 29 0.19 -19.42 7.61
C GLN A 29 0.53 -18.32 6.60
N LYS A 30 -0.43 -17.99 5.74
CA LYS A 30 -0.39 -16.74 4.97
C LYS A 30 -0.57 -15.56 5.92
N ILE A 31 0.17 -14.47 5.71
CA ILE A 31 0.16 -13.30 6.60
C ILE A 31 -1.24 -12.70 6.75
N ASN A 32 -2.07 -12.73 5.71
CA ASN A 32 -3.45 -12.23 5.78
C ASN A 32 -4.37 -13.07 6.68
N ALA A 33 -4.03 -14.32 6.97
CA ALA A 33 -4.81 -15.17 7.87
C ALA A 33 -4.82 -14.63 9.30
N ALA A 34 -3.78 -13.91 9.71
CA ALA A 34 -3.69 -13.27 11.04
C ALA A 34 -4.91 -12.38 11.32
N PHE A 35 -5.35 -11.61 10.33
CA PHE A 35 -6.55 -10.77 10.47
C PHE A 35 -7.83 -11.60 10.65
N SER A 36 -7.97 -12.69 9.90
CA SER A 36 -9.14 -13.59 10.02
C SER A 36 -9.16 -14.37 11.33
N LEU A 37 -7.98 -14.71 11.88
CA LEU A 37 -7.84 -15.56 13.07
C LEU A 37 -7.90 -14.77 14.38
N GLY A 38 -7.39 -13.54 14.41
CA GLY A 38 -7.27 -12.74 15.63
C GLY A 38 -7.48 -11.24 15.44
N GLY A 39 -8.08 -10.84 14.31
CA GLY A 39 -8.42 -9.45 14.04
C GLY A 39 -7.21 -8.53 13.85
N PRO A 40 -7.43 -7.20 13.99
CA PRO A 40 -6.38 -6.19 13.83
C PRO A 40 -5.14 -6.43 14.69
N SER A 41 -5.32 -6.82 15.96
CA SER A 41 -4.19 -6.97 16.90
C SER A 41 -3.25 -8.11 16.49
N LEU A 42 -3.79 -9.26 16.10
CA LEU A 42 -2.96 -10.37 15.61
C LEU A 42 -2.31 -10.04 14.26
N ALA A 43 -3.00 -9.30 13.39
CA ALA A 43 -2.43 -8.84 12.13
C ALA A 43 -1.23 -7.90 12.36
N VAL A 44 -1.35 -6.93 13.26
CA VAL A 44 -0.24 -6.03 13.64
C VAL A 44 0.92 -6.84 14.22
N GLN A 45 0.67 -7.69 15.22
CA GLN A 45 1.70 -8.53 15.82
C GLN A 45 2.43 -9.41 14.79
N THR A 46 1.69 -9.99 13.84
CA THR A 46 2.26 -10.82 12.77
C THR A 46 3.15 -9.99 11.86
N VAL A 47 2.72 -8.78 11.48
CA VAL A 47 3.54 -7.88 10.66
C VAL A 47 4.78 -7.43 11.43
N GLU A 48 4.66 -7.00 12.69
CA GLU A 48 5.81 -6.62 13.52
C GLU A 48 6.82 -7.77 13.63
N SER A 49 6.33 -9.01 13.80
CA SER A 49 7.19 -10.20 13.86
C SER A 49 7.85 -10.52 12.51
N PHE A 50 7.14 -10.30 11.41
CA PHE A 50 7.64 -10.52 10.05
C PHE A 50 8.71 -9.50 9.65
N THR A 51 8.52 -8.22 10.02
CA THR A 51 9.41 -7.13 9.64
C THR A 51 10.54 -6.92 10.65
N GLY A 52 10.34 -7.29 11.91
CA GLY A 52 11.21 -6.92 13.04
C GLY A 52 10.99 -5.49 13.53
N LEU A 53 10.05 -4.74 12.96
CA LEU A 53 9.78 -3.34 13.28
C LEU A 53 8.56 -3.19 14.18
N ARG A 54 8.58 -2.18 15.05
CA ARG A 54 7.41 -1.79 15.83
C ARG A 54 6.49 -0.91 15.00
N MET A 55 5.18 -1.12 15.11
CA MET A 55 4.16 -0.28 14.48
C MET A 55 3.71 0.78 15.47
N ASP A 56 3.97 2.05 15.16
CA ASP A 56 3.50 3.18 16.00
C ASP A 56 1.97 3.34 15.90
N HIS A 57 1.44 3.15 14.69
CA HIS A 57 0.03 3.37 14.37
C HIS A 57 -0.49 2.38 13.32
N THR A 58 -1.79 2.12 13.35
CA THR A 58 -2.50 1.23 12.43
C THR A 58 -3.74 1.90 11.87
N ALA A 59 -3.93 1.78 10.56
CA ALA A 59 -5.09 2.25 9.83
C ALA A 59 -5.67 1.11 8.98
N ILE A 60 -6.96 0.85 9.09
CA ILE A 60 -7.68 -0.20 8.36
C ILE A 60 -8.82 0.44 7.58
N ILE A 61 -8.85 0.17 6.28
CA ILE A 61 -9.89 0.64 5.38
C ILE A 61 -10.64 -0.56 4.81
N ASP A 62 -11.97 -0.52 4.88
CA ASP A 62 -12.81 -1.53 4.23
C ASP A 62 -13.20 -1.09 2.80
N TRP A 63 -14.01 -1.90 2.14
CA TRP A 63 -14.42 -1.60 0.77
C TRP A 63 -15.34 -0.39 0.66
N ASN A 64 -16.16 -0.09 1.67
CA ASN A 64 -17.04 1.08 1.63
C ASN A 64 -16.21 2.34 1.88
N GLY A 65 -15.37 2.32 2.91
CA GLY A 65 -14.43 3.40 3.20
C GLY A 65 -13.51 3.71 2.02
N PHE A 66 -13.05 2.70 1.28
CA PHE A 66 -12.25 2.94 0.06
C PHE A 66 -13.04 3.69 -1.03
N ARG A 67 -14.31 3.31 -1.27
CA ARG A 67 -15.15 3.98 -2.26
C ARG A 67 -15.39 5.44 -1.86
N ASP A 68 -15.86 5.62 -0.63
CA ASP A 68 -16.19 6.93 -0.08
C ASP A 68 -14.98 7.85 -0.06
N LEU A 69 -13.79 7.33 0.25
CA LEU A 69 -12.54 8.07 0.17
C LEU A 69 -12.20 8.47 -1.28
N SER A 70 -12.37 7.56 -2.25
CA SER A 70 -12.12 7.87 -3.66
C SER A 70 -13.09 8.92 -4.21
N ASP A 71 -14.35 8.90 -3.75
CA ASP A 71 -15.38 9.88 -4.12
C ASP A 71 -15.10 11.23 -3.46
N ALA A 72 -14.69 11.25 -2.20
CA ALA A 72 -14.32 12.46 -1.47
C ALA A 72 -13.11 13.20 -2.09
N LEU A 73 -12.24 12.48 -2.80
CA LEU A 73 -11.13 13.06 -3.57
C LEU A 73 -11.59 13.65 -4.93
N GLY A 74 -12.85 13.46 -5.30
CA GLY A 74 -13.39 13.81 -6.62
C GLY A 74 -12.85 12.91 -7.72
N GLY A 75 -12.66 11.62 -7.41
CA GLY A 75 -12.00 10.64 -8.26
C GLY A 75 -10.49 10.82 -8.33
N VAL A 76 -9.76 9.75 -8.70
CA VAL A 76 -8.30 9.75 -8.84
C VAL A 76 -7.93 9.46 -10.29
N ARG A 77 -7.20 10.38 -10.93
CA ARG A 77 -6.73 10.20 -12.30
C ARG A 77 -5.49 9.30 -12.32
N VAL A 78 -5.61 8.11 -12.91
CA VAL A 78 -4.51 7.14 -13.06
C VAL A 78 -4.19 6.89 -14.53
N TYR A 79 -2.94 6.56 -14.83
CA TYR A 79 -2.57 6.00 -16.13
C TYR A 79 -2.60 4.47 -16.07
N ILE A 80 -3.22 3.86 -17.06
CA ILE A 80 -3.22 2.41 -17.28
C ILE A 80 -2.26 2.12 -18.42
N SER A 81 -1.20 1.37 -18.12
CA SER A 81 -0.10 1.08 -19.05
C SER A 81 -0.46 0.06 -20.13
N GLU A 82 -1.38 -0.85 -19.84
CA GLU A 82 -1.79 -1.92 -20.75
C GLU A 82 -3.29 -2.18 -20.68
N THR A 83 -3.89 -2.46 -21.84
CA THR A 83 -5.29 -2.88 -21.91
C THR A 83 -5.43 -4.30 -21.36
N THR A 84 -6.22 -4.46 -20.30
CA THR A 84 -6.44 -5.75 -19.65
C THR A 84 -7.90 -6.15 -19.72
N ALA A 85 -8.18 -7.27 -20.38
CA ALA A 85 -9.51 -7.86 -20.46
C ALA A 85 -9.73 -8.81 -19.28
N SER A 86 -10.84 -8.64 -18.55
CA SER A 86 -11.20 -9.53 -17.45
C SER A 86 -11.70 -10.86 -18.02
N GLN A 87 -10.89 -11.92 -17.96
CA GLN A 87 -11.28 -13.26 -18.42
C GLN A 87 -12.39 -13.93 -17.57
N ARG A 88 -12.85 -13.34 -16.45
CA ARG A 88 -13.81 -13.98 -15.51
C ARG A 88 -14.80 -13.02 -14.83
N GLY A 89 -15.13 -11.88 -15.43
CA GLY A 89 -16.07 -10.87 -14.90
C GLY A 89 -15.64 -10.13 -13.62
N VAL A 90 -14.63 -10.62 -12.89
CA VAL A 90 -14.11 -9.99 -11.65
C VAL A 90 -12.94 -9.07 -12.00
N GLY A 91 -13.21 -7.76 -12.06
CA GLY A 91 -12.16 -6.73 -12.15
C GLY A 91 -12.40 -5.66 -13.22
N GLY A 92 -13.36 -5.86 -14.14
CA GLY A 92 -13.62 -4.93 -15.25
C GLY A 92 -12.58 -5.00 -16.36
N GLU A 93 -12.94 -4.47 -17.52
CA GLU A 93 -11.98 -4.21 -18.61
C GLU A 93 -11.31 -2.86 -18.39
N TRP A 94 -10.00 -2.82 -18.57
CA TRP A 94 -9.22 -1.60 -18.47
C TRP A 94 -8.58 -1.32 -19.81
N VAL A 95 -8.78 -0.12 -20.34
CA VAL A 95 -8.16 0.32 -21.59
C VAL A 95 -6.90 1.11 -21.24
N GLN A 96 -5.83 0.89 -21.99
CA GLN A 96 -4.61 1.68 -21.88
C GLN A 96 -4.91 3.18 -22.04
N GLY A 97 -4.29 4.00 -21.18
CA GLY A 97 -4.42 5.46 -21.20
C GLY A 97 -4.83 6.04 -19.85
N TRP A 98 -5.09 7.35 -19.85
CA TRP A 98 -5.55 8.06 -18.66
C TRP A 98 -7.01 7.75 -18.37
N THR A 99 -7.32 7.43 -17.11
CA THR A 99 -8.69 7.23 -16.65
C THR A 99 -8.89 7.80 -15.26
N THR A 100 -10.09 8.30 -14.97
CA THR A 100 -10.47 8.74 -13.62
C THR A 100 -11.20 7.59 -12.92
N LEU A 101 -10.73 7.27 -11.72
CA LEU A 101 -11.24 6.19 -10.88
C LEU A 101 -11.94 6.75 -9.65
N GLU A 102 -13.22 6.44 -9.51
CA GLU A 102 -14.07 6.83 -8.38
C GLU A 102 -14.98 5.67 -7.97
N GLY A 103 -15.44 5.67 -6.72
CA GLY A 103 -16.30 4.68 -6.09
C GLY A 103 -16.01 3.23 -6.48
N ASP A 104 -17.04 2.55 -6.98
CA ASP A 104 -16.96 1.15 -7.42
C ASP A 104 -15.96 0.91 -8.56
N ARG A 105 -15.69 1.93 -9.38
CA ARG A 105 -14.71 1.81 -10.47
C ARG A 105 -13.29 1.80 -9.91
N ALA A 106 -12.98 2.70 -8.97
CA ALA A 106 -11.72 2.66 -8.23
C ALA A 106 -11.54 1.33 -7.50
N LEU A 107 -12.60 0.86 -6.82
CA LEU A 107 -12.58 -0.40 -6.11
C LEU A 107 -12.29 -1.59 -7.02
N ARG A 108 -12.94 -1.63 -8.20
CA ARG A 108 -12.70 -2.67 -9.19
C ARG A 108 -11.24 -2.67 -9.64
N TYR A 109 -10.66 -1.50 -9.92
CA TYR A 109 -9.27 -1.36 -10.38
C TYR A 109 -8.26 -1.94 -9.40
N VAL A 110 -8.35 -1.57 -8.12
CA VAL A 110 -7.41 -2.05 -7.08
C VAL A 110 -7.62 -3.52 -6.69
N ARG A 111 -8.75 -4.11 -7.12
CA ARG A 111 -9.08 -5.53 -6.91
C ARG A 111 -8.80 -6.41 -8.13
N THR A 112 -8.52 -5.83 -9.30
CA THR A 112 -8.22 -6.60 -10.51
C THR A 112 -6.96 -7.44 -10.30
N ARG A 113 -7.10 -8.76 -10.54
CA ARG A 113 -6.03 -9.76 -10.37
C ARG A 113 -5.92 -10.75 -11.53
N TYR A 114 -6.91 -10.78 -12.42
CA TYR A 114 -7.05 -11.76 -13.49
C TYR A 114 -6.76 -11.08 -14.84
N GLY A 115 -6.01 -11.77 -15.71
CA GLY A 115 -5.52 -11.20 -16.97
C GLY A 115 -4.19 -10.47 -16.86
N LEU A 116 -3.43 -10.70 -15.78
CA LEU A 116 -2.11 -10.10 -15.51
C LEU A 116 -1.08 -11.22 -15.31
N ALA A 117 0.14 -11.06 -15.82
CA ALA A 117 1.15 -12.13 -15.91
C ALA A 117 1.71 -12.59 -14.55
N ASN A 118 1.70 -11.74 -13.52
CA ASN A 118 2.26 -12.01 -12.18
C ASN A 118 1.22 -11.99 -11.05
N GLY A 119 -0.09 -11.93 -11.36
CA GLY A 119 -1.19 -12.12 -10.41
C GLY A 119 -1.24 -11.11 -9.26
N ASP A 120 -0.90 -11.55 -8.03
CA ASP A 120 -0.99 -10.73 -6.80
C ASP A 120 -0.04 -9.53 -6.83
N TYR A 121 1.11 -9.67 -7.49
CA TYR A 121 2.10 -8.60 -7.63
C TYR A 121 1.58 -7.46 -8.51
N ASP A 122 0.91 -7.78 -9.61
CA ASP A 122 0.35 -6.76 -10.49
C ASP A 122 -0.82 -6.04 -9.80
N ARG A 123 -1.56 -6.73 -8.91
CA ARG A 123 -2.55 -6.08 -8.03
C ARG A 123 -1.88 -5.10 -7.07
N ILE A 124 -0.77 -5.48 -6.43
CA ILE A 124 0.01 -4.58 -5.56
C ILE A 124 0.45 -3.35 -6.35
N GLN A 125 0.95 -3.51 -7.56
CA GLN A 125 1.35 -2.38 -8.39
C GLN A 125 0.17 -1.44 -8.71
N ARG A 126 -1.02 -1.96 -9.01
CA ARG A 126 -2.23 -1.13 -9.22
C ARG A 126 -2.63 -0.37 -7.95
N GLN A 127 -2.54 -1.01 -6.78
CA GLN A 127 -2.80 -0.38 -5.49
C GLN A 127 -1.80 0.77 -5.22
N GLN A 128 -0.51 0.51 -5.40
CA GLN A 128 0.53 1.51 -5.25
C GLN A 128 0.36 2.67 -6.26
N ASN A 129 0.01 2.37 -7.51
CA ASN A 129 -0.26 3.40 -8.51
C ASN A 129 -1.45 4.29 -8.15
N PHE A 130 -2.54 3.70 -7.66
CA PHE A 130 -3.70 4.46 -7.19
C PHE A 130 -3.31 5.38 -6.03
N LEU A 131 -2.56 4.86 -5.05
CA LEU A 131 -2.10 5.64 -3.91
C LEU A 131 -1.17 6.80 -4.33
N ARG A 132 -0.19 6.53 -5.21
CA ARG A 132 0.68 7.56 -5.77
C ARG A 132 -0.12 8.65 -6.49
N ALA A 133 -1.01 8.28 -7.40
CA ALA A 133 -1.85 9.22 -8.13
C ALA A 133 -2.76 10.04 -7.21
N ALA A 134 -3.32 9.43 -6.16
CA ALA A 134 -4.12 10.12 -5.17
C ALA A 134 -3.30 11.16 -4.39
N LEU A 135 -2.07 10.82 -4.00
CA LEU A 135 -1.15 11.72 -3.32
C LEU A 135 -0.76 12.89 -4.23
N ASP A 136 -0.39 12.63 -5.49
CA ASP A 136 -0.04 13.65 -6.48
C ASP A 136 -1.19 14.59 -6.79
N GLN A 137 -2.40 14.06 -6.96
CA GLN A 137 -3.58 14.88 -7.18
C GLN A 137 -3.90 15.75 -5.98
N THR A 138 -3.75 15.22 -4.76
CA THR A 138 -3.99 15.97 -3.52
C THR A 138 -2.96 17.09 -3.35
N ALA A 139 -1.68 16.83 -3.64
CA ALA A 139 -0.62 17.82 -3.58
C ALA A 139 -0.79 18.92 -4.65
N SER A 140 -1.05 18.54 -5.91
CA SER A 140 -1.18 19.47 -7.04
C SER A 140 -2.38 20.41 -6.95
N ARG A 141 -3.48 19.98 -6.31
CA ARG A 141 -4.65 20.84 -6.06
C ARG A 141 -4.44 21.88 -4.94
N GLY A 142 -3.24 21.91 -4.34
CA GLY A 142 -2.93 22.76 -3.19
C GLY A 142 -3.70 22.37 -1.93
N THR A 143 -4.36 21.21 -1.92
CA THR A 143 -5.19 20.75 -0.80
C THR A 143 -4.38 20.65 0.49
N LEU A 144 -3.10 20.27 0.40
CA LEU A 144 -2.19 20.15 1.55
C LEU A 144 -1.76 21.50 2.16
N THR A 145 -1.92 22.59 1.42
CA THR A 145 -1.56 23.95 1.85
C THR A 145 -2.78 24.83 2.11
N ASP A 146 -3.97 24.33 1.82
CA ASP A 146 -5.23 25.06 1.96
C ASP A 146 -5.82 24.83 3.38
N PRO A 147 -5.99 25.89 4.18
CA PRO A 147 -6.42 25.78 5.57
C PRO A 147 -7.87 25.30 5.75
N LEU A 148 -8.68 25.28 4.68
CA LEU A 148 -10.06 24.78 4.70
C LEU A 148 -10.15 23.37 4.10
N LYS A 149 -9.48 23.13 2.97
CA LYS A 149 -9.53 21.81 2.30
C LYS A 149 -8.73 20.75 3.05
N PHE A 150 -7.63 21.13 3.70
CA PHE A 150 -6.79 20.18 4.42
C PHE A 150 -7.52 19.52 5.60
N PRO A 151 -8.14 20.25 6.54
CA PRO A 151 -8.93 19.62 7.60
C PRO A 151 -10.12 18.81 7.07
N ALA A 152 -10.75 19.26 5.98
CA ALA A 152 -11.84 18.53 5.34
C ALA A 152 -11.38 17.17 4.77
N LEU A 153 -10.21 17.13 4.14
CA LEU A 153 -9.58 15.89 3.67
C LEU A 153 -9.31 14.92 4.83
N ILE A 154 -8.71 15.41 5.91
CA ILE A 154 -8.42 14.58 7.10
C ILE A 154 -9.71 14.02 7.70
N LYS A 155 -10.74 14.86 7.83
CA LYS A 155 -12.06 14.43 8.31
C LYS A 155 -12.68 13.35 7.42
N SER A 156 -12.63 13.52 6.09
CA SER A 156 -13.10 12.51 5.14
C SER A 156 -12.31 11.21 5.25
N PHE A 157 -11.01 11.28 5.48
CA PHE A 157 -10.18 10.09 5.70
C PHE A 157 -10.58 9.38 7.00
N THR A 158 -10.68 10.09 8.14
CA THR A 158 -11.02 9.49 9.44
C THR A 158 -12.41 8.87 9.48
N ASN A 159 -13.36 9.40 8.70
CA ASN A 159 -14.71 8.84 8.63
C ASN A 159 -14.76 7.50 7.89
N ASN A 160 -13.74 7.20 7.07
CA ASN A 160 -13.71 6.07 6.16
C ASN A 160 -12.66 5.02 6.54
N VAL A 161 -11.92 5.26 7.63
CA VAL A 161 -10.79 4.43 8.06
C VAL A 161 -10.88 4.20 9.56
N THR A 162 -10.74 2.94 9.97
CA THR A 162 -10.59 2.56 11.38
C THR A 162 -9.14 2.79 11.80
N LEU A 163 -8.92 3.63 12.80
CA LEU A 163 -7.60 3.96 13.33
C LEU A 163 -7.37 3.30 14.69
N ASP A 164 -6.11 3.05 15.04
CA ASP A 164 -5.75 2.68 16.40
C ASP A 164 -6.03 3.84 17.38
N THR A 165 -6.10 3.51 18.67
CA THR A 165 -6.44 4.47 19.73
C THR A 165 -5.43 5.61 19.87
N GLY A 166 -4.19 5.43 19.41
CA GLY A 166 -3.14 6.44 19.45
C GLY A 166 -3.18 7.44 18.29
N LEU A 167 -3.93 7.16 17.22
CA LEU A 167 -4.05 8.04 16.04
C LEU A 167 -5.43 8.70 15.96
N GLY A 168 -5.81 9.44 17.01
CA GLY A 168 -7.03 10.25 17.01
C GLY A 168 -6.98 11.41 15.99
N ASN A 169 -8.11 12.11 15.81
CA ASN A 169 -8.22 13.21 14.83
C ASN A 169 -7.14 14.30 15.01
N GLY A 170 -6.75 14.60 16.26
CA GLY A 170 -5.70 15.59 16.56
C GLY A 170 -4.31 15.13 16.14
N GLU A 171 -3.93 13.92 16.54
CA GLU A 171 -2.65 13.28 16.20
C GLU A 171 -2.53 13.07 14.70
N LEU A 172 -3.60 12.62 14.04
CA LEU A 172 -3.62 12.50 12.58
C LEU A 172 -3.48 13.88 11.90
N THR A 173 -4.11 14.93 12.42
CA THR A 173 -3.96 16.28 11.87
C THR A 173 -2.52 16.78 12.02
N LYS A 174 -1.90 16.57 13.19
CA LYS A 174 -0.48 16.90 13.43
C LYS A 174 0.43 16.11 12.48
N LEU A 175 0.19 14.81 12.34
CA LEU A 175 0.93 13.92 11.45
C LEU A 175 0.83 14.42 10.01
N ALA A 176 -0.39 14.60 9.52
CA ALA A 176 -0.64 15.06 8.16
C ALA A 176 -0.02 16.44 7.90
N PHE A 177 -0.07 17.35 8.88
CA PHE A 177 0.58 18.66 8.78
C PHE A 177 2.11 18.52 8.70
N SER A 178 2.70 17.58 9.45
CA SER A 178 4.15 17.33 9.42
C SER A 178 4.65 16.83 8.07
N VAL A 179 3.80 16.13 7.31
CA VAL A 179 4.14 15.56 6.00
C VAL A 179 3.63 16.38 4.81
N ARG A 180 3.01 17.55 5.02
CA ARG A 180 2.43 18.38 3.95
C ARG A 180 3.44 18.82 2.87
N GLY A 181 4.72 18.79 3.21
CA GLY A 181 5.83 19.12 2.30
C GLY A 181 6.19 17.99 1.33
N LEU A 182 5.82 16.74 1.63
CA LEU A 182 6.15 15.59 0.80
C LEU A 182 5.48 15.69 -0.58
N ARG A 183 6.23 15.30 -1.60
CA ARG A 183 5.77 15.14 -2.98
C ARG A 183 6.04 13.70 -3.42
N SER A 184 5.45 13.26 -4.54
CA SER A 184 5.65 11.89 -5.05
C SER A 184 7.12 11.47 -5.21
N PRO A 185 8.07 12.33 -5.65
CA PRO A 185 9.49 11.99 -5.67
C PRO A 185 10.11 11.66 -4.30
N ASP A 186 9.50 12.15 -3.22
CA ASP A 186 9.95 11.92 -1.84
C ASP A 186 9.38 10.61 -1.25
N ILE A 187 8.52 9.92 -2.02
CA ILE A 187 7.80 8.73 -1.57
C ILE A 187 8.25 7.52 -2.38
N THR A 188 8.89 6.58 -1.69
CA THR A 188 9.34 5.32 -2.31
C THR A 188 8.30 4.23 -2.08
N PHE A 189 7.80 3.63 -3.16
CA PHE A 189 6.92 2.46 -3.12
C PHE A 189 7.74 1.21 -3.42
N VAL A 190 7.73 0.24 -2.51
CA VAL A 190 8.54 -0.99 -2.62
C VAL A 190 7.71 -2.19 -2.17
N THR A 191 7.93 -3.35 -2.77
CA THR A 191 7.24 -4.60 -2.41
C THR A 191 8.21 -5.54 -1.71
N ALA A 192 7.80 -6.12 -0.59
CA ALA A 192 8.60 -7.09 0.15
C ALA A 192 9.01 -8.27 -0.76
N PRO A 193 10.29 -8.69 -0.74
CA PRO A 193 10.83 -9.59 -1.73
C PRO A 193 10.39 -11.04 -1.50
N LYS A 194 10.10 -11.76 -2.58
CA LYS A 194 9.87 -13.21 -2.58
C LYS A 194 11.10 -13.98 -3.02
N ALA A 195 11.24 -15.18 -2.49
CA ALA A 195 12.13 -16.20 -3.03
C ALA A 195 11.44 -17.01 -4.14
N ARG A 196 10.23 -17.50 -3.87
CA ARG A 196 9.46 -18.35 -4.81
C ARG A 196 7.97 -18.41 -4.44
N PHE A 197 7.18 -18.96 -5.35
CA PHE A 197 5.85 -19.49 -5.03
C PHE A 197 5.96 -20.95 -4.61
N GLU A 198 5.05 -21.39 -3.75
CA GLU A 198 4.99 -22.77 -3.27
C GLU A 198 3.55 -23.14 -2.94
N ASP A 199 3.13 -24.36 -3.27
CA ASP A 199 1.85 -24.90 -2.79
C ASP A 199 2.10 -25.76 -1.54
N ASN A 200 1.41 -25.45 -0.46
CA ASN A 200 1.51 -26.18 0.80
C ASN A 200 0.14 -26.38 1.45
N ARG A 201 0.10 -26.79 2.72
CA ARG A 201 -1.16 -27.03 3.46
C ARG A 201 -2.06 -25.79 3.59
N SER A 202 -1.49 -24.59 3.47
CA SER A 202 -2.21 -23.31 3.45
C SER A 202 -2.59 -22.86 2.02
N GLY A 203 -2.45 -23.75 1.03
CA GLY A 203 -2.70 -23.49 -0.39
C GLY A 203 -1.47 -22.90 -1.09
N SER A 204 -1.71 -22.10 -2.14
CA SER A 204 -0.63 -21.42 -2.86
C SER A 204 -0.13 -20.21 -2.08
N VAL A 205 1.15 -20.23 -1.69
CA VAL A 205 1.80 -19.23 -0.83
C VAL A 205 3.01 -18.57 -1.51
N ILE A 206 3.44 -17.44 -0.95
CA ILE A 206 4.66 -16.74 -1.32
C ILE A 206 5.70 -17.02 -0.23
N ILE A 207 6.78 -17.69 -0.58
CA ILE A 207 7.92 -17.87 0.33
C ILE A 207 8.75 -16.58 0.28
N PRO A 208 8.92 -15.83 1.39
CA PRO A 208 9.69 -14.59 1.40
C PRO A 208 11.18 -14.89 1.18
N ASP A 209 11.88 -13.98 0.50
CA ASP A 209 13.34 -13.99 0.51
C ASP A 209 13.79 -13.44 1.86
N ARG A 210 14.10 -14.33 2.81
CA ARG A 210 14.38 -13.92 4.20
C ARG A 210 15.56 -12.97 4.32
N ALA A 211 16.63 -13.19 3.54
CA ALA A 211 17.83 -12.35 3.60
C ALA A 211 17.50 -10.94 3.12
N ARG A 212 16.87 -10.83 1.94
CA ARG A 212 16.48 -9.53 1.38
C ARG A 212 15.39 -8.84 2.17
N THR A 213 14.45 -9.60 2.73
CA THR A 213 13.38 -9.06 3.58
C THR A 213 13.96 -8.44 4.85
N LYS A 214 14.90 -9.14 5.50
CA LYS A 214 15.59 -8.61 6.68
C LYS A 214 16.36 -7.33 6.36
N GLU A 215 17.08 -7.32 5.25
CA GLU A 215 17.83 -6.13 4.81
C GLU A 215 16.90 -4.97 4.45
N LEU A 216 15.80 -5.23 3.73
CA LEU A 216 14.80 -4.22 3.40
C LEU A 216 14.28 -3.51 4.65
N PHE A 217 13.90 -4.26 5.69
CA PHE A 217 13.32 -3.66 6.89
C PHE A 217 14.37 -3.03 7.82
N ALA A 218 15.62 -3.51 7.81
CA ALA A 218 16.73 -2.83 8.47
C ALA A 218 16.98 -1.45 7.83
N ASP A 219 17.05 -1.37 6.50
CA ASP A 219 17.27 -0.10 5.78
C ASP A 219 16.07 0.86 5.93
N VAL A 220 14.85 0.32 6.10
CA VAL A 220 13.68 1.13 6.47
C VAL A 220 13.83 1.73 7.87
N GLU A 221 14.27 0.94 8.86
CA GLU A 221 14.52 1.39 10.24
C GLU A 221 15.60 2.47 10.29
N ASP A 222 16.69 2.23 9.57
CA ASP A 222 17.86 3.11 9.49
C ASP A 222 17.63 4.38 8.65
N ASN A 223 16.48 4.47 7.97
CA ASN A 223 16.13 5.59 7.08
C ASN A 223 17.04 5.69 5.84
N ASP A 224 17.54 4.56 5.35
CA ASP A 224 18.41 4.45 4.19
C ASP A 224 17.91 3.41 3.19
N LEU A 225 16.61 3.48 2.87
CA LEU A 225 16.02 2.58 1.87
C LEU A 225 16.76 2.67 0.51
N GLN A 226 17.42 3.80 0.23
CA GLN A 226 18.21 3.98 -0.98
C GLN A 226 19.37 2.97 -1.08
N ALA A 227 20.00 2.58 0.04
CA ALA A 227 21.01 1.52 0.05
C ALA A 227 20.46 0.20 -0.49
N TYR A 228 19.31 -0.26 0.03
CA TYR A 228 18.60 -1.42 -0.48
C TYR A 228 18.31 -1.31 -1.98
N LEU A 229 17.77 -0.16 -2.41
CA LEU A 229 17.43 0.08 -3.82
C LEU A 229 18.65 0.00 -4.73
N THR A 230 19.76 0.66 -4.35
CA THR A 230 21.00 0.65 -5.13
C THR A 230 21.59 -0.75 -5.22
N LYS A 231 21.49 -1.55 -4.15
CA LYS A 231 22.00 -2.93 -4.13
C LYS A 231 21.20 -3.88 -5.01
N TYR A 232 19.87 -3.77 -5.01
CA TYR A 232 18.99 -4.73 -5.67
C TYR A 232 18.42 -4.26 -7.02
N GLY A 233 18.49 -2.97 -7.34
CA GLY A 233 18.02 -2.38 -8.60
C GLY A 233 16.60 -2.81 -8.94
N ASP A 234 16.38 -3.29 -10.16
CA ASP A 234 15.08 -3.78 -10.65
C ASP A 234 14.46 -4.89 -9.77
N ARG A 235 15.29 -5.63 -9.03
CA ARG A 235 14.81 -6.70 -8.14
C ARG A 235 14.20 -6.15 -6.86
N ALA A 236 14.39 -4.86 -6.54
CA ALA A 236 13.88 -4.25 -5.32
C ALA A 236 12.35 -4.22 -5.23
N GLY A 237 11.64 -4.45 -6.34
CA GLY A 237 10.17 -4.50 -6.35
C GLY A 237 9.55 -3.11 -6.21
N VAL A 238 10.23 -2.10 -6.77
CA VAL A 238 9.79 -0.70 -6.79
C VAL A 238 8.66 -0.52 -7.81
N LEU A 239 7.71 0.34 -7.49
CA LEU A 239 6.69 0.73 -8.47
C LEU A 239 7.35 1.41 -9.67
N GLY A 240 7.05 0.96 -10.88
CA GLY A 240 7.51 1.60 -12.11
C GLY A 240 7.05 3.07 -12.25
N PRO A 241 7.58 3.82 -13.24
CA PRO A 241 7.20 5.21 -13.46
C PRO A 241 5.68 5.38 -13.66
N GLU A 242 5.17 6.61 -13.53
CA GLU A 242 3.73 6.91 -13.60
C GLU A 242 3.03 6.36 -14.86
N THR A 243 3.78 6.25 -15.96
CA THR A 243 3.31 5.73 -17.25
C THR A 243 3.67 4.26 -17.51
N GLY A 244 4.38 3.61 -16.59
CA GLY A 244 5.10 2.36 -16.84
C GLY A 244 4.92 1.29 -15.77
N ILE A 245 3.77 1.26 -15.10
CA ILE A 245 3.37 0.08 -14.31
C ILE A 245 3.44 -1.12 -15.25
N ARG A 246 4.29 -2.11 -14.99
CA ARG A 246 4.40 -3.30 -15.84
C ARG A 246 4.05 -4.52 -15.01
#